data_AF-A0A1R3G433-F1
#
_entry.id   AF-A0A1R3G433-F1
#
_cell.length_a   1.000
_cell.length_b   1.000
_cell.length_c   1.000
_cell.angle_alpha   90.00
_cell.angle_beta   90.00
_cell.angle_gamma   90.00
#
_symmetry.space_group_name_H-M   'P 1'
#
loop_
_entity.id
_entity.type
_entity.pdbx_description
1 polymer ?
#
loop_
_entity_poly.entity_id
_entity_poly.type
_entity_poly.pdbx_seq_one_letter_code
_entity_poly.pdbx_strand_id
1 'polypeptide(L)'
;MIDALDPTGNITIKWDVISWTPDGCVVSCCYNVQFPTVSPYSSTWLDIGVDMGKKELIWNMMGGQNTEQGDCSKFKGNIPHCCKKDPTVGDLLPGSPYNQQIANCCKGGVVNSWVQDLANAASSLHLAWTRYG
;
A
#
# COMPACT_ATOMS: atom_id res chain seq x y z
N MET A 1 8.85 11.81 27.06
CA MET A 1 9.40 10.46 27.25
C MET A 1 9.50 9.81 25.88
N ILE A 2 10.68 9.36 25.53
CA ILE A 2 10.96 8.54 24.35
C ILE A 2 10.53 7.13 24.72
N ASP A 3 9.74 6.47 23.86
CA ASP A 3 9.51 5.04 23.99
C ASP A 3 10.82 4.32 23.64
N ALA A 4 11.36 3.57 24.60
CA ALA A 4 12.71 3.01 24.55
C ALA A 4 12.77 1.64 23.85
N LEU A 5 11.69 1.22 23.19
CA LEU A 5 11.56 -0.15 22.65
C LEU A 5 11.96 -0.31 21.18
N ASP A 6 12.23 0.77 20.43
CA ASP A 6 12.74 0.65 19.06
C ASP A 6 13.59 1.83 18.55
N PRO A 7 14.91 1.83 18.83
CA PRO A 7 15.85 2.86 18.36
C PRO A 7 16.17 2.79 16.86
N THR A 8 15.57 1.87 16.09
CA THR A 8 15.89 1.62 14.67
C THR A 8 14.91 2.26 13.70
N GLY A 9 13.74 2.68 14.18
CA GLY A 9 12.67 3.27 13.36
C GLY A 9 12.00 2.23 12.47
N ASN A 10 11.35 1.22 13.07
CA ASN A 10 10.61 0.23 12.30
C ASN A 10 9.32 0.82 11.71
N ILE A 11 9.06 0.47 10.45
CA ILE A 11 7.76 0.64 9.82
C ILE A 11 6.97 -0.62 10.12
N THR A 12 5.83 -0.48 10.80
CA THR A 12 4.91 -1.59 11.00
C THR A 12 3.92 -1.61 9.84
N ILE A 13 3.78 -2.76 9.19
CA ILE A 13 2.79 -2.99 8.13
C ILE A 13 1.85 -4.10 8.60
N LYS A 14 0.55 -3.84 8.57
CA LYS A 14 -0.51 -4.78 8.93
C LYS A 14 -1.44 -4.98 7.75
N TRP A 15 -1.79 -6.24 7.51
CA TRP A 15 -2.70 -6.65 6.46
C TRP A 15 -3.93 -7.29 7.07
N ASP A 16 -5.11 -6.80 6.70
CA ASP A 16 -6.40 -7.32 7.14
C ASP A 16 -7.25 -7.66 5.94
N VAL A 17 -7.88 -8.85 5.94
CA VAL A 17 -8.81 -9.22 4.86
C VAL A 17 -10.17 -8.57 5.11
N ILE A 18 -10.59 -7.69 4.20
CA ILE A 18 -11.87 -6.99 4.27
C ILE A 18 -12.99 -7.87 3.74
N SER A 19 -12.74 -8.58 2.64
CA SER A 19 -13.73 -9.45 2.02
C SER A 19 -13.09 -10.54 1.18
N TRP A 20 -13.73 -11.70 1.15
CA TRP A 20 -13.39 -12.78 0.23
C TRP A 20 -14.28 -12.72 -1.00
N THR A 21 -13.69 -13.04 -2.14
CA THR A 21 -14.38 -13.30 -3.42
C THR A 21 -14.11 -14.76 -3.81
N PRO A 22 -14.92 -15.38 -4.68
CA PRO A 22 -14.71 -16.77 -5.10
C PRO A 22 -13.29 -17.05 -5.61
N ASP A 23 -12.68 -16.06 -6.27
CA ASP A 23 -11.38 -16.20 -6.92
C ASP A 23 -10.26 -15.44 -6.17
N GLY A 24 -10.54 -14.76 -5.06
CA GLY A 24 -9.57 -13.84 -4.45
C GLY A 24 -10.02 -13.15 -3.16
N CYS A 25 -9.37 -12.06 -2.79
CA CYS A 25 -9.78 -11.25 -1.65
C CYS A 25 -9.47 -9.76 -1.85
N VAL A 26 -10.14 -8.95 -1.03
CA VAL A 26 -9.83 -7.54 -0.83
C VAL A 26 -9.18 -7.41 0.53
N VAL A 27 -8.01 -6.78 0.57
CA VAL A 27 -7.22 -6.59 1.77
C VAL A 27 -7.01 -5.10 2.04
N SER A 28 -7.03 -4.72 3.31
CA SER A 28 -6.57 -3.43 3.81
C SER A 28 -5.14 -3.59 4.29
N CYS A 29 -4.25 -2.75 3.80
CA CYS A 29 -2.90 -2.59 4.32
C CYS A 29 -2.82 -1.28 5.08
N CYS A 30 -2.56 -1.37 6.38
CA CYS A 30 -2.31 -0.23 7.23
C CYS A 30 -0.82 -0.21 7.59
N TYR A 31 -0.16 0.93 7.46
CA TYR A 31 1.25 1.08 7.80
C TYR A 31 1.49 2.33 8.63
N ASN A 32 2.46 2.25 9.54
CA ASN A 32 2.74 3.32 10.49
C ASN A 32 4.22 3.38 10.89
N VAL A 33 4.70 4.59 11.22
CA VAL A 33 6.12 4.84 11.53
C VAL A 33 6.27 5.20 13.01
N GLN A 34 7.00 4.39 13.79
CA GLN A 34 7.05 4.56 15.25
C GLN A 34 7.99 5.70 15.74
N PHE A 35 8.91 6.22 14.91
CA PHE A 35 9.84 7.30 15.31
C PHE A 35 10.16 8.30 14.19
N PRO A 36 10.66 9.51 14.51
CA PRO A 36 11.00 10.52 13.51
C PRO A 36 12.35 10.17 12.89
N THR A 37 12.41 9.10 12.10
CA THR A 37 13.54 8.92 11.19
C THR A 37 13.30 9.86 10.02
N VAL A 38 13.83 11.08 10.14
CA VAL A 38 14.11 11.92 8.98
C VAL A 38 15.06 11.13 8.07
N SER A 39 14.52 10.56 7.00
CA SER A 39 15.33 10.17 5.85
C SER A 39 14.79 10.87 4.61
N PRO A 40 15.42 11.99 4.19
CA PRO A 40 15.17 12.65 2.92
C PRO A 40 15.75 11.85 1.73
N TYR A 41 15.70 10.52 1.78
CA TYR A 41 16.07 9.65 0.66
C TYR A 41 14.92 9.61 -0.36
N SER A 42 14.77 10.75 -1.03
CA SER A 42 14.56 10.89 -2.48
C SER A 42 13.53 9.98 -3.14
N SER A 43 12.40 9.81 -2.49
CA SER A 43 11.30 9.05 -3.04
C SER A 43 10.04 9.62 -2.35
N THR A 44 9.30 10.52 -3.01
CA THR A 44 8.00 11.07 -2.54
C THR A 44 6.88 10.02 -2.59
N TRP A 45 7.24 8.78 -2.30
CA TRP A 45 6.45 7.56 -2.45
C TRP A 45 7.05 6.55 -1.47
N LEU A 46 6.24 6.08 -0.52
CA LEU A 46 6.57 4.92 0.27
C LEU A 46 6.26 3.71 -0.59
N ASP A 47 7.28 2.94 -0.91
CA ASP A 47 7.20 1.75 -1.74
C ASP A 47 6.98 0.51 -0.87
N ILE A 48 5.79 -0.06 -0.95
CA ILE A 48 5.43 -1.31 -0.28
C ILE A 48 5.56 -2.44 -1.30
N GLY A 49 6.53 -3.32 -1.08
CA GLY A 49 6.65 -4.58 -1.83
C GLY A 49 5.56 -5.55 -1.38
N VAL A 50 4.77 -6.05 -2.33
CA VAL A 50 3.78 -7.10 -2.08
C VAL A 50 4.29 -8.38 -2.72
N ASP A 51 4.54 -9.42 -1.93
CA ASP A 51 4.90 -10.74 -2.46
C ASP A 51 3.62 -11.46 -2.89
N MET A 52 3.42 -11.56 -4.21
CA MET A 52 2.27 -12.25 -4.78
C MET A 52 2.66 -13.67 -5.20
N GLY A 53 1.74 -14.60 -5.00
CA GLY A 53 1.87 -15.96 -5.50
C GLY A 53 2.05 -16.00 -7.03
N LYS A 54 2.61 -17.10 -7.55
CA LYS A 54 2.97 -17.26 -8.98
C LYS A 54 1.83 -17.02 -9.99
N LYS A 55 0.58 -16.97 -9.55
CA LYS A 55 -0.61 -16.77 -10.38
C LYS A 55 -1.58 -15.73 -9.81
N GLU A 56 -1.13 -14.82 -8.95
CA GLU A 56 -2.01 -13.79 -8.40
C GLU A 56 -1.93 -12.51 -9.25
N LEU A 57 -3.03 -11.76 -9.29
CA LEU A 57 -3.20 -10.55 -10.09
C LEU A 57 -3.89 -9.49 -9.23
N ILE A 58 -3.45 -8.23 -9.36
CA ILE A 58 -4.12 -7.09 -8.71
C ILE A 58 -5.16 -6.55 -9.69
N TRP A 59 -6.42 -6.54 -9.28
CA TRP A 59 -7.53 -6.03 -10.09
C TRP A 59 -7.86 -4.58 -9.81
N ASN A 60 -7.70 -4.16 -8.55
CA ASN A 60 -8.02 -2.81 -8.14
C ASN A 60 -7.14 -2.41 -6.95
N MET A 61 -6.89 -1.10 -6.85
CA MET A 61 -6.22 -0.51 -5.72
C MET A 61 -6.81 0.87 -5.39
N MET A 62 -6.92 1.16 -4.09
CA MET A 62 -7.35 2.45 -3.57
C MET A 62 -6.39 2.88 -2.47
N GLY A 63 -6.17 4.17 -2.29
CA GLY A 63 -5.18 4.70 -1.37
C GLY A 63 -3.73 4.66 -1.88
N GLY A 64 -3.42 3.78 -2.83
CA GLY A 64 -2.12 3.68 -3.49
C GLY A 64 -2.25 3.40 -4.99
N GLN A 65 -1.14 3.52 -5.73
CA GLN A 65 -1.02 3.06 -7.11
C GLN A 65 0.27 2.22 -7.34
N ASN A 66 0.20 1.21 -8.19
CA ASN A 66 1.38 0.43 -8.55
C ASN A 66 2.34 1.30 -9.35
N THR A 67 3.62 1.26 -9.02
CA THR A 67 4.65 2.00 -9.77
C THR A 67 4.82 1.42 -11.18
N GLU A 68 4.55 0.12 -11.33
CA GLU A 68 4.61 -0.62 -12.59
C GLU A 68 3.44 -1.59 -12.71
N GLN A 69 2.80 -1.65 -13.89
CA GLN A 69 1.72 -2.59 -14.18
C GLN A 69 2.23 -4.00 -14.55
N GLY A 70 3.44 -4.12 -15.10
CA GLY A 70 3.98 -5.38 -15.63
C GLY A 70 3.33 -5.83 -16.95
N ASP A 71 3.62 -7.06 -17.38
CA ASP A 71 3.09 -7.61 -18.65
C ASP A 71 1.70 -8.24 -18.46
N CYS A 72 0.67 -7.46 -18.79
CA CYS A 72 -0.73 -7.90 -18.80
C CYS A 72 -1.23 -8.36 -20.18
N SER A 73 -0.36 -8.59 -21.16
CA SER A 73 -0.76 -8.89 -22.56
C SER A 73 -1.60 -10.17 -22.71
N LYS A 74 -1.60 -11.04 -21.70
CA LYS A 74 -2.44 -12.24 -21.65
C LYS A 74 -3.94 -11.92 -21.52
N PHE A 75 -4.30 -10.75 -21.02
CA PHE A 75 -5.69 -10.33 -20.80
C PHE A 75 -6.15 -9.43 -21.96
N LYS A 76 -7.15 -9.87 -22.72
CA LYS A 76 -7.66 -9.13 -23.90
C LYS A 76 -8.97 -8.36 -23.67
N GLY A 77 -9.60 -8.54 -22.51
CA GLY A 77 -10.88 -7.92 -22.17
C GLY A 77 -10.77 -7.16 -20.84
N ASN A 78 -10.99 -7.87 -19.74
CA ASN A 78 -10.79 -7.31 -18.41
C ASN A 78 -9.30 -7.37 -18.04
N ILE A 79 -8.60 -6.24 -18.23
CA ILE A 79 -7.17 -6.13 -17.95
C ILE A 79 -7.00 -5.80 -16.46
N PRO A 80 -6.28 -6.61 -15.68
CA PRO A 80 -6.02 -6.32 -14.28
C PRO A 80 -5.15 -5.06 -14.12
N HIS A 81 -5.27 -4.43 -12.95
CA HIS A 81 -4.52 -3.23 -12.58
C HIS A 81 -3.00 -3.48 -12.53
N CYS A 82 -2.56 -4.67 -12.08
CA CYS A 82 -1.15 -5.08 -12.13
C CYS A 82 -1.03 -6.60 -12.32
N CYS A 83 -0.10 -7.02 -13.20
CA CYS A 83 0.26 -8.41 -13.50
C CYS A 83 1.67 -8.79 -13.06
N LYS A 84 2.40 -7.84 -12.44
CA LYS A 84 3.73 -8.10 -11.91
C LYS A 84 3.61 -9.05 -10.71
N LYS A 85 4.60 -9.93 -10.52
CA LYS A 85 4.64 -10.88 -9.40
C LYS A 85 5.13 -10.25 -8.11
N ASP A 86 5.98 -9.24 -8.26
CA ASP A 86 6.57 -8.41 -7.22
C ASP A 86 6.17 -6.95 -7.44
N PRO A 87 4.87 -6.62 -7.35
CA PRO A 87 4.44 -5.24 -7.49
C PRO A 87 4.96 -4.39 -6.33
N THR A 88 5.46 -3.21 -6.70
CA THR A 88 5.69 -2.13 -5.77
C THR A 88 4.48 -1.20 -5.79
N VAL A 89 3.98 -0.89 -4.61
CA VAL A 89 2.84 0.01 -4.40
C VAL A 89 3.33 1.31 -3.78
N GLY A 90 3.03 2.43 -4.44
CA GLY A 90 3.24 3.77 -3.92
C GLY A 90 1.95 4.37 -3.38
N ASP A 91 2.04 5.10 -2.26
CA ASP A 91 0.91 5.84 -1.68
C ASP A 91 0.47 7.01 -2.58
N LEU A 92 -0.83 7.21 -2.71
CA LEU A 92 -1.38 8.30 -3.53
C LEU A 92 -1.08 9.68 -2.93
N LEU A 93 -1.07 10.72 -3.75
CA LEU A 93 -0.87 12.10 -3.28
C LEU A 93 -2.14 12.67 -2.61
N PRO A 94 -1.99 13.62 -1.68
CA PRO A 94 -3.12 14.38 -1.15
C PRO A 94 -3.89 15.07 -2.29
N GLY A 95 -5.22 14.97 -2.28
CA GLY A 95 -6.08 15.52 -3.34
C GLY A 95 -6.38 14.57 -4.50
N SER A 96 -6.00 13.29 -4.39
CA SER A 96 -6.43 12.24 -5.33
C SER A 96 -7.95 12.16 -5.45
N PRO A 97 -8.51 11.65 -6.55
CA PRO A 97 -9.96 11.53 -6.75
C PRO A 97 -10.68 10.82 -5.59
N TYR A 98 -11.84 11.31 -5.17
CA TYR A 98 -12.58 10.77 -4.01
C TYR A 98 -12.88 9.27 -4.11
N ASN A 99 -13.11 8.76 -5.33
CA ASN A 99 -13.34 7.33 -5.59
C ASN A 99 -12.09 6.44 -5.45
N GLN A 100 -10.92 7.04 -5.26
CA GLN A 100 -9.66 6.34 -5.00
C GLN A 100 -9.15 6.58 -3.57
N GLN A 101 -9.86 7.41 -2.79
CA GLN A 101 -9.53 7.68 -1.40
C GLN A 101 -10.20 6.65 -0.48
N ILE A 102 -9.47 6.27 0.56
CA ILE A 102 -9.99 5.53 1.70
C ILE A 102 -9.64 6.29 2.99
N ALA A 103 -10.17 5.83 4.12
CA ALA A 103 -9.88 6.45 5.41
C ALA A 103 -8.38 6.43 5.68
N ASN A 104 -7.80 7.60 5.99
CA ASN A 104 -6.40 7.71 6.37
C ASN A 104 -5.43 7.16 5.29
N CYS A 105 -5.66 7.42 4.00
CA CYS A 105 -4.71 7.13 2.91
C CYS A 105 -4.04 8.40 2.38
N CYS A 106 -3.28 8.21 1.30
CA CYS A 106 -3.08 9.24 0.29
C CYS A 106 -2.26 10.43 0.81
N LYS A 107 -1.16 10.12 1.49
CA LYS A 107 -0.24 11.08 2.11
C LYS A 107 1.03 11.29 1.27
N GLY A 108 1.07 10.73 0.07
CA GLY A 108 2.22 10.81 -0.84
C GLY A 108 3.46 10.13 -0.25
N GLY A 109 3.27 9.08 0.53
CA GLY A 109 4.37 8.37 1.20
C GLY A 109 4.97 9.12 2.38
N VAL A 110 4.43 10.29 2.74
CA VAL A 110 4.88 11.08 3.89
C VAL A 110 3.98 10.75 5.08
N VAL A 111 4.47 9.89 5.97
CA VAL A 111 3.80 9.54 7.22
C VAL A 111 4.63 10.07 8.38
N ASN A 112 3.97 10.74 9.34
CA ASN A 112 4.65 11.29 10.51
C ASN A 112 4.98 10.20 11.53
N SER A 113 5.82 10.53 12.51
CA SER A 113 5.98 9.64 13.67
C SER A 113 4.78 9.75 14.62
N TRP A 114 4.48 8.67 15.34
CA TRP A 114 3.44 8.65 16.38
C TRP A 114 3.61 9.76 17.42
N VAL A 115 4.86 10.10 17.72
CA VAL A 115 5.21 11.12 18.71
C VAL A 115 5.00 12.54 18.18
N GLN A 116 5.18 12.78 16.87
CA GLN A 116 5.02 14.09 16.25
C GLN A 116 3.56 14.41 15.95
N ASP A 117 2.85 13.46 15.34
CA ASP A 117 1.46 13.65 14.93
C ASP A 117 0.75 12.30 14.83
N LEU A 118 0.06 11.94 15.92
CA LEU A 118 -0.68 10.68 16.00
C LEU A 118 -1.72 10.52 14.89
N ALA A 119 -2.34 11.61 14.43
CA ALA A 119 -3.36 11.56 13.37
C ALA A 119 -2.73 11.27 12.00
N ASN A 120 -1.48 11.73 11.80
CA ASN A 120 -0.74 11.50 10.56
C ASN A 120 0.31 10.39 10.64
N ALA A 121 0.33 9.63 11.73
CA ALA A 121 1.34 8.61 11.97
C ALA A 121 1.06 7.24 11.34
N ALA A 122 -0.10 7.10 10.70
CA ALA A 122 -0.46 5.93 9.93
C ALA A 122 -1.01 6.34 8.57
N SER A 123 -0.90 5.46 7.59
CA SER A 123 -1.62 5.53 6.34
C SER A 123 -2.16 4.14 5.95
N SER A 124 -3.12 4.08 5.03
CA SER A 124 -3.73 2.84 4.58
C SER A 124 -3.97 2.80 3.08
N LEU A 125 -4.03 1.59 2.53
CA LEU A 125 -4.42 1.30 1.16
C LEU A 125 -5.26 0.02 1.09
N HIS A 126 -6.12 -0.08 0.09
CA HIS A 126 -6.90 -1.27 -0.18
C HIS A 126 -6.46 -1.89 -1.51
N LEU A 127 -6.28 -3.20 -1.50
CA LEU A 127 -5.87 -3.99 -2.65
C LEU A 127 -6.89 -5.09 -2.90
N ALA A 128 -7.29 -5.28 -4.14
CA ALA A 128 -8.07 -6.44 -4.55
C ALA A 128 -7.19 -7.34 -5.42
N TRP A 129 -6.89 -8.54 -4.94
CA TRP A 129 -6.18 -9.53 -5.75
C TRP A 129 -6.99 -10.81 -5.91
N THR A 130 -6.77 -11.50 -7.02
CA THR A 130 -7.32 -12.83 -7.24
C THR A 130 -6.22 -13.79 -7.63
N ARG A 131 -6.43 -15.06 -7.32
CA ARG A 131 -5.61 -16.16 -7.81
C ARG A 131 -6.19 -16.62 -9.14
N TYR A 132 -5.46 -16.37 -10.21
CA TYR A 132 -5.79 -16.86 -11.54
C TYR A 132 -5.49 -18.38 -11.63
N GLY A 133 -6.45 -19.14 -12.15
CA GLY A 133 -6.37 -20.60 -12.34
C GLY A 133 -5.48 -21.00 -13.50
#